data_AF-A0A6A0HQP3-F1
#
_entry.id   AF-A0A6A0HQP3-F1
#
_cell.length_a   1.000
_cell.length_b   1.000
_cell.length_c   1.000
_cell.angle_alpha   90.00
_cell.angle_beta   90.00
_cell.angle_gamma   90.00
#
_symmetry.space_group_name_H-M   'P 1'
#
loop_
_entity.id
_entity.type
_entity.pdbx_description
1 polymer ?
#
loop_
_entity_poly.entity_id
_entity_poly.type
_entity_poly.pdbx_seq_one_letter_code
_entity_poly.pdbx_strand_id
1 'polypeptide(L)'
;MAEDVDHTIWTGQYVKGRQGVSAVHERIFSTIYKDTKQKHEVRKIRFLGSDVAVVHADGTVVKKSEDFAEKPQVAPLLIFAKQNGKWQITVFQNLIYLEAARKRICGEAAGQ
;
A
#
# COMPACT_ATOMS: atom_id res chain seq x y z
N MET A 1 9.66 -8.51 -1.27
CA MET A 1 9.89 -7.76 -0.02
C MET A 1 11.16 -8.30 0.63
N ALA A 2 11.79 -7.53 1.52
CA ALA A 2 12.89 -7.99 2.36
C ALA A 2 12.45 -9.17 3.23
N GLU A 3 13.41 -9.98 3.69
CA GLU A 3 13.10 -11.15 4.52
C GLU A 3 12.44 -10.76 5.84
N ASP A 4 12.89 -9.64 6.39
CA ASP A 4 12.51 -9.04 7.67
C ASP A 4 11.49 -7.91 7.53
N VAL A 5 10.74 -7.84 6.41
CA VAL A 5 9.80 -6.74 6.13
C VAL A 5 8.82 -6.49 7.28
N ASP A 6 8.62 -5.22 7.60
CA ASP A 6 7.57 -4.74 8.48
C ASP A 6 6.34 -4.33 7.65
N HIS A 7 5.20 -4.99 7.87
CA HIS A 7 3.96 -4.64 7.16
C HIS A 7 2.82 -4.33 8.13
N THR A 8 2.37 -3.08 8.14
CA THR A 8 1.11 -2.69 8.78
C THR A 8 0.02 -2.62 7.71
N ILE A 9 -0.93 -3.56 7.77
CA ILE A 9 -2.06 -3.58 6.83
C ILE A 9 -3.07 -2.49 7.17
N TRP A 10 -4.01 -2.25 6.25
CA TRP A 10 -5.00 -1.16 6.37
C TRP A 10 -5.92 -1.26 7.59
N THR A 11 -6.05 -2.44 8.22
CA THR A 11 -6.79 -2.62 9.49
C THR A 11 -5.95 -2.31 10.72
N GLY A 12 -4.69 -1.90 10.56
CA GLY A 12 -3.76 -1.60 11.65
C GLY A 12 -2.98 -2.81 12.18
N GLN A 13 -3.27 -4.04 11.72
CA GLN A 13 -2.51 -5.22 12.12
C GLN A 13 -1.08 -5.17 11.58
N TYR A 14 -0.12 -5.45 12.45
CA TYR A 14 1.29 -5.60 12.11
C TYR A 14 1.64 -7.06 11.79
N VAL A 15 2.38 -7.25 10.71
CA VAL A 15 2.86 -8.54 10.21
C VAL A 15 4.35 -8.41 9.95
N LYS A 16 5.14 -9.31 10.53
CA LYS A 16 6.59 -9.32 10.38
C LYS A 16 7.05 -10.42 9.44
N GLY A 17 8.02 -10.07 8.60
CA GLY A 17 8.75 -10.99 7.75
C GLY A 17 7.98 -11.42 6.50
N ARG A 18 8.73 -11.77 5.47
CA ARG A 18 8.20 -12.08 4.13
C ARG A 18 7.20 -13.24 4.18
N GLN A 19 7.51 -14.29 4.93
CA GLN A 19 6.65 -15.47 5.06
C GLN A 19 5.29 -15.13 5.71
N GLY A 20 5.31 -14.34 6.79
CA GLY A 20 4.09 -13.89 7.46
C GLY A 20 3.22 -13.04 6.53
N VAL A 21 3.85 -12.13 5.79
CA VAL A 21 3.16 -11.30 4.80
C VAL A 21 2.56 -12.15 3.67
N SER A 22 3.30 -13.13 3.14
CA SER A 22 2.79 -14.04 2.10
C SER A 22 1.58 -14.82 2.58
N ALA A 23 1.62 -15.41 3.78
CA ALA A 23 0.51 -16.18 4.34
C ALA A 23 -0.77 -15.34 4.49
N VAL A 24 -0.64 -14.09 4.93
CA VAL A 24 -1.78 -13.16 5.00
C VAL A 24 -2.32 -12.85 3.60
N HIS A 25 -1.45 -12.61 2.61
CA HIS A 25 -1.86 -12.34 1.23
C HIS A 25 -2.56 -13.55 0.58
N GLU A 26 -2.04 -14.76 0.76
CA GLU A 26 -2.68 -15.99 0.29
C GLU A 26 -4.10 -16.15 0.85
N ARG A 27 -4.28 -15.85 2.14
CA ARG A 27 -5.60 -15.90 2.78
C ARG A 27 -6.56 -14.85 2.23
N ILE A 28 -6.13 -13.60 2.07
CA ILE A 28 -7.04 -12.54 1.59
C ILE A 28 -7.38 -12.72 0.11
N PHE A 29 -6.43 -13.16 -0.73
CA PHE A 29 -6.69 -13.39 -2.17
C PHE A 29 -7.57 -14.60 -2.42
N SER A 30 -7.63 -15.57 -1.51
CA SER A 30 -8.59 -16.67 -1.55
C SER A 30 -9.96 -16.33 -0.93
N THR A 31 -10.07 -15.18 -0.24
CA THR A 31 -11.29 -14.76 0.48
C THR A 31 -11.75 -13.37 0.06
N ILE A 32 -11.48 -12.33 0.85
CA ILE A 32 -12.05 -10.98 0.70
C ILE A 32 -11.59 -10.25 -0.57
N TYR A 33 -10.44 -10.63 -1.14
CA TYR A 33 -9.91 -10.10 -2.39
C TYR A 33 -9.99 -11.10 -3.54
N LYS A 34 -10.73 -12.20 -3.35
CA LYS A 34 -11.03 -13.12 -4.45
C LYS A 34 -11.77 -12.36 -5.57
N ASP A 35 -11.37 -12.63 -6.81
CA ASP A 35 -11.96 -12.00 -8.01
C ASP A 35 -11.91 -10.47 -8.02
N THR A 36 -10.89 -9.89 -7.38
CA THR A 36 -10.60 -8.46 -7.45
C THR A 36 -9.45 -8.16 -8.42
N LYS A 37 -9.34 -6.90 -8.82
CA LYS A 37 -8.15 -6.33 -9.47
C LYS A 37 -7.73 -5.08 -8.71
N GLN A 38 -6.43 -4.78 -8.76
CA GLN A 38 -5.87 -3.62 -8.09
C GLN A 38 -5.02 -2.78 -9.04
N LYS A 39 -5.04 -1.46 -8.83
CA LYS A 39 -4.13 -0.49 -9.45
C LYS A 39 -3.40 0.26 -8.34
N HIS A 40 -2.12 0.51 -8.56
CA HIS A 40 -1.34 1.45 -7.77
C HIS A 40 -0.74 2.54 -8.65
N GLU A 41 -0.66 3.74 -8.12
CA GLU A 41 -0.04 4.89 -8.77
C GLU A 41 0.96 5.55 -7.83
N VAL A 42 2.19 5.75 -8.30
CA VAL A 42 3.24 6.39 -7.50
C VAL A 42 3.00 7.89 -7.47
N ARG A 43 2.79 8.45 -6.27
CA ARG A 43 2.63 9.90 -6.08
C ARG A 43 3.96 10.61 -5.95
N LYS A 44 4.88 9.99 -5.20
CA LYS A 44 6.16 10.59 -4.85
C LYS A 44 7.18 9.53 -4.53
N ILE A 45 8.40 9.74 -5.01
CA ILE A 45 9.59 9.02 -4.59
C ILE A 45 10.53 10.04 -3.94
N ARG A 46 11.06 9.71 -2.76
CA ARG A 46 12.11 10.49 -2.09
C ARG A 46 13.25 9.56 -1.73
N PHE A 47 14.43 9.80 -2.29
CA PHE A 47 15.65 9.13 -1.86
C PHE A 47 16.14 9.78 -0.55
N LEU A 48 16.37 8.96 0.48
CA LEU A 48 16.98 9.39 1.75
C LEU A 48 18.49 9.17 1.76
N GLY A 49 18.99 8.42 0.78
CA GLY A 49 20.40 8.14 0.50
C GLY A 49 20.53 7.33 -0.81
N SER A 50 21.72 6.85 -1.12
CA SER A 50 21.98 6.00 -2.30
C SER A 50 21.17 4.70 -2.30
N ASP A 51 20.87 4.19 -1.12
CA ASP A 51 20.35 2.84 -0.91
C ASP A 51 19.04 2.81 -0.12
N VAL A 52 18.41 3.97 0.11
CA VAL A 52 17.10 4.07 0.78
C VAL A 52 16.19 5.04 0.04
N ALA A 53 14.96 4.59 -0.25
CA ALA A 53 13.92 5.41 -0.86
C ALA A 53 12.58 5.24 -0.14
N VAL A 54 11.86 6.34 0.03
CA VAL A 54 10.47 6.36 0.51
C VAL A 54 9.55 6.61 -0.67
N VAL A 55 8.53 5.79 -0.82
CA VAL A 55 7.55 5.85 -1.90
C VAL A 55 6.17 6.07 -1.28
N HIS A 56 5.52 7.16 -1.69
CA HIS A 56 4.10 7.36 -1.47
C HIS A 56 3.36 6.92 -2.71
N ALA A 57 2.34 6.09 -2.54
CA ALA A 57 1.47 5.64 -3.61
C ALA A 57 0.01 5.83 -3.22
N ASP A 58 -0.84 5.82 -4.24
CA ASP A 58 -2.27 5.65 -4.12
C ASP A 58 -2.64 4.25 -4.64
N GLY A 59 -3.69 3.66 -4.08
CA GLY A 59 -4.18 2.35 -4.48
C GLY A 59 -5.70 2.27 -4.55
N THR A 60 -6.17 1.46 -5.48
CA THR A 60 -7.60 1.16 -5.67
C THR A 60 -7.76 -0.34 -5.92
N VAL A 61 -8.70 -0.96 -5.21
CA VAL A 61 -9.10 -2.36 -5.37
C VAL A 61 -10.59 -2.40 -5.72
N VAL A 62 -10.92 -3.07 -6.82
CA VAL A 62 -12.32 -3.23 -7.30
C VAL A 62 -12.55 -4.68 -7.70
N LYS A 63 -13.81 -5.08 -7.90
CA LYS A 63 -14.07 -6.41 -8.50
C LYS A 63 -13.51 -6.46 -9.91
N LYS A 64 -13.13 -7.64 -10.37
CA LYS A 64 -12.52 -7.84 -11.69
C LYS A 64 -13.41 -7.32 -12.84
N SER A 65 -14.73 -7.40 -12.67
CA SER A 65 -15.76 -6.94 -13.61
C SER A 65 -16.05 -5.44 -13.58
N GLU A 66 -15.54 -4.71 -12.59
CA GLU A 66 -15.83 -3.28 -12.39
C GLU A 66 -14.68 -2.43 -12.94
N ASP A 67 -14.96 -1.21 -13.37
CA ASP A 67 -13.90 -0.24 -13.67
C ASP A 67 -13.26 0.31 -12.40
N PHE A 68 -12.03 0.81 -12.51
CA PHE A 68 -11.37 1.42 -11.35
C PHE A 68 -12.09 2.70 -10.93
N ALA A 69 -12.30 2.86 -9.62
CA ALA A 69 -12.81 4.11 -9.07
C ALA A 69 -11.87 5.28 -9.38
N GLU A 70 -12.45 6.46 -9.64
CA GLU A 70 -11.69 7.70 -9.90
C GLU A 70 -10.82 8.09 -8.70
N LYS A 71 -11.35 7.92 -7.48
CA LYS A 71 -10.65 8.27 -6.24
C LYS A 71 -9.93 7.04 -5.67
N PRO A 72 -8.71 7.22 -5.15
CA PRO A 72 -8.01 6.13 -4.48
C PRO A 72 -8.71 5.75 -3.18
N GLN A 73 -8.62 4.47 -2.84
CA GLN A 73 -9.21 3.91 -1.62
C GLN A 73 -8.17 3.75 -0.51
N VAL A 74 -6.90 3.56 -0.88
CA VAL A 74 -5.81 3.37 0.07
C VAL A 74 -4.59 4.22 -0.27
N ALA A 75 -3.79 4.53 0.75
CA ALA A 75 -2.57 5.33 0.67
C ALA A 75 -1.35 4.53 1.19
N PRO A 76 -0.74 3.67 0.37
CA PRO A 76 0.50 3.00 0.72
C PRO A 76 1.67 3.97 0.96
N LEU A 77 2.40 3.76 2.04
CA LEU A 77 3.74 4.27 2.29
C LEU A 77 4.71 3.08 2.29
N LEU A 78 5.69 3.10 1.40
CA LEU A 78 6.69 2.04 1.29
C LEU A 78 8.08 2.61 1.53
N ILE A 79 8.89 1.90 2.30
CA ILE A 79 10.33 2.13 2.39
C ILE A 79 11.02 1.02 1.64
N PHE A 80 11.83 1.41 0.66
CA PHE A 80 12.71 0.54 -0.09
C PHE A 80 14.13 0.70 0.43
N ALA A 81 14.81 -0.42 0.65
CA ALA A 81 16.24 -0.48 0.90
C ALA A 81 16.91 -1.30 -0.20
N LYS A 82 18.11 -0.89 -0.64
CA LYS A 82 18.90 -1.64 -1.62
C LYS A 82 19.76 -2.65 -0.88
N GLN A 83 19.47 -3.94 -1.07
CA GLN A 83 20.20 -5.05 -0.46
C GLN A 83 20.76 -5.94 -1.57
N ASN A 84 22.06 -6.21 -1.56
CA ASN A 84 22.74 -7.01 -2.58
C ASN A 84 22.44 -6.52 -4.02
N GLY A 85 22.48 -5.19 -4.21
CA GLY A 85 22.21 -4.54 -5.50
C GLY A 85 20.74 -4.47 -5.91
N LYS A 86 19.81 -5.03 -5.12
CA LYS A 86 18.37 -5.09 -5.43
C LYS A 86 17.56 -4.24 -4.46
N TRP A 87 16.66 -3.41 -4.99
CA TRP A 87 15.69 -2.69 -4.17
C TRP A 87 14.63 -3.65 -3.64
N GLN A 88 14.40 -3.60 -2.33
CA GLN A 88 13.39 -4.41 -1.66
C GLN A 88 12.56 -3.53 -0.73
N ILE A 89 11.25 -3.77 -0.69
CA ILE A 89 10.37 -3.18 0.32
C ILE A 89 10.78 -3.75 1.68
N THR A 90 11.26 -2.89 2.58
CA THR A 90 11.62 -3.21 3.96
C THR A 90 10.54 -2.77 4.95
N VAL A 91 9.77 -1.74 4.63
CA VAL A 91 8.57 -1.34 5.38
C VAL A 91 7.44 -1.08 4.40
N PHE A 92 6.25 -1.59 4.72
CA PHE A 92 5.00 -1.27 4.04
C PHE A 92 3.97 -0.89 5.10
N GLN A 93 3.50 0.35 5.07
CA GLN A 93 2.32 0.75 5.82
C GLN A 93 1.21 1.14 4.84
N ASN A 94 0.03 0.56 5.01
CA ASN A 94 -1.12 0.89 4.19
C ASN A 94 -2.20 1.55 5.05
N LEU A 95 -2.79 2.64 4.57
CA LEU A 95 -3.91 3.32 5.21
C LEU A 95 -5.10 3.33 4.27
N ILE A 96 -6.31 3.26 4.83
CA ILE A 96 -7.55 3.50 4.07
C ILE A 96 -7.87 5.00 4.06
N TYR A 97 -8.31 5.52 2.92
CA TYR A 97 -8.91 6.85 2.86
C TYR A 97 -10.30 6.80 3.49
N LEU A 98 -10.41 7.32 4.71
CA LEU A 98 -11.70 7.53 5.37
C LEU A 98 -12.33 8.82 4.83
N GLU A 99 -13.13 8.73 3.77
CA GLU A 99 -13.77 9.88 3.11
C GLU A 99 -14.48 10.82 4.11
N ALA A 100 -15.23 10.27 5.09
CA ALA A 100 -15.88 11.08 6.12
C ALA A 100 -14.89 11.87 7.00
N ALA A 101 -13.77 11.25 7.39
CA ALA A 101 -12.74 11.92 8.17
C ALA A 101 -11.99 12.94 7.32
N ARG A 102 -11.67 12.60 6.07
CA ARG A 102 -11.00 13.49 5.11
C ARG A 102 -11.79 14.79 4.90
N LYS A 103 -13.10 14.69 4.66
CA LYS A 103 -13.98 15.86 4.51
C LYS A 103 -13.98 16.76 5.75
N ARG A 104 -14.00 16.16 6.94
CA ARG A 104 -13.99 16.90 8.21
C ARG A 104 -12.66 17.57 8.52
N ILE A 105 -11.55 16.90 8.21
CA ILE A 105 -10.19 17.36 8.58
C ILE A 105 -9.61 18.31 7.53
N CYS A 106 -9.80 18.00 6.24
CA CYS A 106 -9.16 18.72 5.14
C CYS A 106 -10.10 19.68 4.39
N GLY A 107 -11.41 19.68 4.70
CA GLY A 107 -12.43 20.33 3.87
C GLY A 107 -12.64 19.62 2.51
N GLU A 108 -13.59 20.09 1.69
CA GLU A 108 -13.83 19.57 0.33
C GLU A 108 -12.64 19.78 -0.66
N ALA A 109 -11.53 20.34 -0.19
CA ALA A 109 -10.35 20.63 -0.98
C ALA A 109 -9.51 19.38 -1.24
N ALA A 110 -9.99 18.48 -2.09
CA ALA A 110 -9.13 17.59 -2.86
C ALA A 110 -9.88 17.02 -4.06
N GLY A 111 -10.11 17.90 -5.04
CA GLY A 111 -10.51 17.57 -6.39
C GLY A 111 -9.84 18.53 -7.37
N GLN A 112 -8.80 18.05 -8.03
CA GLN A 112 -8.45 18.36 -9.42
C GLN A 112 -8.18 17.04 -10.10
#